data_AF-A0A396HD69-F1
#
_entry.id   AF-A0A396HD69-F1
#
_cell.length_a   1.000
_cell.length_b   1.000
_cell.length_c   1.000
_cell.angle_alpha   90.00
_cell.angle_beta   90.00
_cell.angle_gamma   90.00
#
_symmetry.space_group_name_H-M   'P 1'
#
loop_
_entity.id
_entity.type
_entity.pdbx_description
1 polymer ?
#
loop_
_entity_poly.entity_id
_entity_poly.type
_entity_poly.pdbx_seq_one_letter_code
_entity_poly.pdbx_strand_id
1 'polypeptide(L)' 'MQREKYMDKTLKFMIFLLFLFIFLLITIFNSNQNNNPKNNNPWACISDKDCQKVHGVNIRCRKGFCTVI' A
#
# COMPACT_ATOMS: atom_id res chain seq x y z
N MET A 1 42.76 -16.67 13.02
CA MET A 1 42.56 -16.22 11.62
C MET A 1 41.41 -16.91 10.87
N GLN A 2 41.16 -18.23 10.97
CA GLN A 2 40.01 -18.84 10.25
C GLN A 2 38.63 -18.50 10.84
N ARG A 3 38.49 -18.35 12.17
CA ARG A 3 37.22 -17.98 12.81
C ARG A 3 36.72 -16.57 12.43
N GLU A 4 37.62 -15.60 12.30
CA GLU A 4 37.27 -14.22 11.92
C GLU A 4 36.70 -14.14 10.50
N LYS A 5 37.28 -14.88 9.54
CA LYS A 5 36.76 -14.97 8.16
C LYS A 5 35.35 -15.57 8.09
N TYR A 6 35.01 -16.50 8.99
CA TYR A 6 33.68 -17.12 9.02
C TYR A 6 32.64 -16.17 9.63
N MET A 7 32.99 -15.47 10.70
CA MET A 7 32.13 -14.46 11.31
C MET A 7 31.85 -13.30 10.34
N ASP A 8 32.85 -12.86 9.56
CA ASP A 8 32.67 -11.78 8.57
C ASP A 8 31.71 -12.18 7.44
N LYS A 9 31.80 -13.41 6.93
CA LYS A 9 30.84 -13.95 5.95
C LYS A 9 29.43 -14.08 6.53
N THR A 10 29.33 -14.56 7.76
CA THR A 10 28.04 -14.72 8.45
C THR A 10 27.41 -13.36 8.71
N LEU A 11 28.20 -12.36 9.14
CA LEU A 11 27.74 -11.00 9.37
C LEU A 11 27.23 -10.35 8.08
N LYS A 12 27.98 -10.49 6.97
CA LYS A 12 27.56 -10.02 5.65
C LYS A 12 26.25 -10.64 5.18
N PHE A 13 26.07 -11.94 5.42
CA PHE A 13 24.84 -12.65 5.08
C PHE A 13 23.65 -12.17 5.91
N MET A 14 23.85 -11.92 7.21
CA MET A 14 22.82 -11.38 8.09
C MET A 14 22.44 -9.95 7.69
N ILE A 15 23.39 -9.10 7.31
CA ILE A 15 23.13 -7.74 6.79
C ILE A 15 22.31 -7.81 5.50
N PHE A 16 22.66 -8.71 4.58
CA PHE A 16 21.93 -8.90 3.35
C PHE A 16 20.49 -9.37 3.60
N LEU A 17 20.30 -10.33 4.50
CA LEU A 17 18.96 -10.79 4.92
C LEU A 17 18.14 -9.66 5.57
N LEU A 18 18.75 -8.87 6.45
CA LEU A 18 18.09 -7.73 7.08
C LEU A 18 17.63 -6.71 6.04
N PHE A 19 18.48 -6.41 5.06
CA PHE A 19 18.13 -5.55 3.94
C PHE A 19 16.91 -6.09 3.18
N LEU A 20 16.92 -7.37 2.80
CA LEU A 20 15.76 -7.99 2.13
C LEU A 20 14.48 -7.91 2.98
N PHE A 21 14.58 -8.12 4.29
CA PHE A 21 13.44 -8.00 5.20
C PHE A 21 12.86 -6.59 5.23
N ILE A 22 13.71 -5.55 5.27
CA ILE A 22 13.27 -4.16 5.24
C ILE A 22 12.55 -3.86 3.92
N PHE A 23 13.11 -4.29 2.79
CA PHE A 23 12.47 -4.11 1.48
C PHE A 23 11.13 -4.84 1.38
N LEU A 24 11.04 -6.04 1.94
CA LEU A 24 9.79 -6.80 1.99
C LEU A 24 8.72 -6.06 2.81
N LEU A 25 9.08 -5.54 3.98
CA LEU A 25 8.17 -4.77 4.83
C LEU A 25 7.68 -3.49 4.15
N ILE A 26 8.58 -2.75 3.48
CA ILE A 26 8.21 -1.56 2.71
C ILE A 26 7.24 -1.93 1.58
N THR A 27 7.50 -3.03 0.88
CA THR A 27 6.63 -3.52 -0.21
C THR A 27 5.24 -3.90 0.32
N ILE A 28 5.18 -4.62 1.45
CA ILE A 28 3.91 -4.99 2.10
C ILE A 28 3.17 -3.73 2.56
N PHE A 29 3.85 -2.76 3.16
CA PHE A 29 3.21 -1.53 3.63
C PHE A 29 2.65 -0.69 2.48
N ASN A 30 3.42 -0.52 1.39
CA ASN A 30 2.95 0.16 0.19
C ASN A 30 1.81 -0.60 -0.50
N SER A 31 1.91 -1.92 -0.58
CA SER A 31 0.84 -2.76 -1.14
C SER A 31 -0.43 -2.68 -0.30
N ASN A 32 -0.33 -2.71 1.04
CA ASN A 32 -1.47 -2.54 1.93
C ASN A 32 -2.05 -1.12 1.90
N GLN A 33 -1.26 -0.07 1.62
CA GLN A 33 -1.79 1.27 1.37
C GLN A 33 -2.60 1.33 0.07
N ASN A 34 -2.10 0.69 -0.99
CA ASN A 34 -2.81 0.60 -2.28
C ASN A 34 -4.00 -0.37 -2.23
N ASN A 35 -4.01 -1.33 -1.31
CA ASN A 35 -5.08 -2.31 -1.14
C ASN A 35 -5.99 -1.99 0.06
N ASN A 36 -5.81 -0.84 0.73
CA ASN A 36 -6.50 -0.50 1.96
C ASN A 36 -7.97 -0.19 1.65
N PRO A 37 -8.96 -1.01 2.05
CA PRO A 37 -10.34 -0.90 1.59
C PRO A 37 -11.09 0.40 1.94
N LYS A 38 -10.43 1.38 2.56
CA LYS A 38 -10.84 2.80 2.48
C LYS A 38 -10.84 3.33 1.05
N ASN A 39 -10.04 2.78 0.14
CA ASN A 39 -10.09 3.01 -1.31
C ASN A 39 -10.98 1.99 -2.07
N ASN A 40 -11.34 0.88 -1.42
CA ASN A 40 -12.27 -0.13 -1.95
C ASN A 40 -13.70 0.08 -1.45
N ASN A 41 -14.01 1.22 -0.81
CA ASN A 41 -15.38 1.63 -0.65
C ASN A 41 -15.76 2.25 -2.00
N PRO A 42 -16.59 1.63 -2.86
CA PRO A 42 -16.96 2.21 -4.15
C PRO A 42 -17.70 3.55 -4.02
N TRP A 43 -17.96 3.96 -2.78
CA TRP A 43 -18.61 5.19 -2.39
C TRP A 43 -17.62 6.24 -1.88
N ALA A 44 -16.35 5.94 -1.61
CA ALA A 44 -15.40 6.97 -1.18
C ALA A 44 -14.95 7.81 -2.39
N CYS A 45 -14.96 9.13 -2.26
CA CYS A 45 -14.61 10.05 -3.35
C CYS A 45 -13.85 11.27 -2.85
N ILE A 46 -12.99 11.85 -3.69
CA ILE A 46 -12.31 13.14 -3.45
C ILE A 46 -12.93 14.21 -4.34
N SER A 47 -13.28 13.83 -5.57
CA SER A 47 -13.93 14.67 -6.56
C SER A 47 -15.16 13.97 -7.15
N ASP A 48 -16.08 14.74 -7.73
CA ASP A 48 -17.25 14.22 -8.43
C ASP A 48 -16.89 13.24 -9.58
N LYS A 49 -15.66 13.34 -10.09
CA LYS A 49 -15.15 12.46 -11.16
C LYS A 49 -14.86 11.03 -10.68
N ASP A 50 -14.70 10.83 -9.36
CA ASP A 50 -14.42 9.51 -8.78
C ASP A 50 -15.70 8.67 -8.65
N CYS A 51 -16.87 9.30 -8.70
CA CYS A 51 -18.16 8.62 -8.59
C CYS A 51 -18.57 7.99 -9.92
N GLN A 52 -18.99 6.73 -9.87
CA GLN A 52 -19.48 6.02 -11.05
C GLN A 52 -20.71 6.73 -11.61
N LYS A 53 -20.69 7.06 -12.90
CA LYS A 53 -21.83 7.63 -13.59
C LYS A 53 -22.82 6.52 -13.92
N VAL A 54 -23.92 6.48 -13.20
CA VAL A 54 -25.04 5.56 -13.48
C VAL A 54 -26.07 6.29 -14.32
N HIS A 55 -26.53 5.66 -15.40
CA HIS A 55 -27.50 6.28 -16.30
C HIS A 55 -28.82 6.54 -15.55
N GLY A 56 -29.31 7.79 -15.58
CA GLY A 56 -30.54 8.19 -14.87
C GLY A 56 -30.36 8.63 -13.41
N VAL A 57 -29.13 8.67 -12.87
CA VAL A 57 -28.87 9.08 -11.47
C VAL A 57 -27.75 10.11 -11.42
N ASN A 58 -28.01 11.26 -10.81
CA ASN A 58 -26.98 12.27 -10.56
C ASN A 58 -26.26 11.96 -9.24
N ILE A 59 -25.04 11.45 -9.34
CA ILE A 59 -24.20 11.13 -8.18
C ILE A 59 -23.09 12.18 -8.08
N ARG A 60 -22.91 12.76 -6.88
CA ARG A 60 -21.81 13.69 -6.58
C ARG A 60 -21.08 13.32 -5.31
N CYS A 61 -19.87 13.84 -5.18
CA CYS A 61 -19.07 13.68 -3.99
C CYS A 61 -19.48 14.67 -2.89
N ARG A 62 -19.93 14.14 -1.76
CA ARG A 62 -20.30 14.91 -0.57
C ARG A 62 -19.59 14.32 0.65
N LYS A 63 -18.79 15.13 1.33
CA LYS A 63 -18.07 14.76 2.56
C LYS A 63 -17.24 13.48 2.43
N GLY A 64 -16.65 13.28 1.25
CA GLY A 64 -15.86 12.08 0.96
C GLY A 64 -16.66 10.87 0.52
N PHE A 65 -17.98 11.01 0.28
CA PHE A 65 -18.85 9.93 -0.17
C PHE A 65 -19.67 10.29 -1.43
N CYS A 66 -19.83 9.34 -2.35
CA CYS A 66 -20.70 9.45 -3.52
C CYS A 66 -22.15 9.34 -3.08
N THR A 67 -22.93 10.40 -3.26
CA THR A 67 -24.33 10.48 -2.87
C THR A 67 -25.20 10.90 -4.06
N VAL A 68 -26.38 10.29 -4.17
CA VAL A 68 -27.41 10.70 -5.14
C VAL A 68 -27.96 12.07 -4.75
N ILE A 69 -28.17 12.94 -5.75
CA ILE A 69 -28.85 14.24 -5.63
C ILE A 69 -30.20 14.16 -6.31
#